data_AF-Q03QF7-F1
#
_entry.id   AF-Q03QF7-F1
#
_cell.length_a   1.000
_cell.length_b   1.000
_cell.length_c   1.000
_cell.angle_alpha   90.00
_cell.angle_beta   90.00
_cell.angle_gamma   90.00
#
_symmetry.space_group_name_H-M   'P 1'
#
loop_
_entity.id
_entity.type
_entity.pdbx_description
1 polymer ?
#
loop_
_entity_poly.entity_id
_entity_poly.type
_entity_poly.pdbx_seq_one_letter_code
_entity_poly.pdbx_strand_id
1 'polypeptide(L)'
;MLFVVEKRKQGTDEIKLGAQAMLILALCKYQEVTKDASFLRRLMEAFNAVVFFRQKSGRYNHVLNTDLTVKDEFRIIYYEGEITFALARLYELTQDKQVLKMVKQSLDFMVDNDYGKYHDH
;
A
#
# COMPACT_ATOMS: atom_id res chain seq x y z
N MET A 1 13.49 3.61 2.94
CA MET A 1 12.27 3.12 2.26
C MET A 1 12.41 1.62 2.11
N LEU A 2 11.32 0.87 2.30
CA LEU A 2 11.30 -0.58 2.26
C LEU A 2 10.29 -1.05 1.21
N PHE A 3 10.73 -1.84 0.24
CA PHE A 3 9.88 -2.36 -0.84
C PHE A 3 9.77 -3.88 -0.75
N VAL A 4 8.58 -4.41 -1.01
CA VAL A 4 8.38 -5.85 -1.26
C VAL A 4 8.67 -6.14 -2.73
N VAL A 5 9.77 -6.84 -2.99
CA VAL A 5 10.15 -7.27 -4.34
C VAL A 5 9.69 -8.69 -4.57
N GLU A 6 8.81 -8.91 -5.54
CA GLU A 6 8.43 -10.24 -5.99
C GLU A 6 9.51 -10.79 -6.92
N LYS A 7 10.20 -11.84 -6.45
CA LYS A 7 11.21 -12.56 -7.24
C LYS A 7 10.54 -13.50 -8.22
N ARG A 8 10.75 -13.29 -9.51
CA ARG A 8 10.15 -14.15 -10.55
C ARG A 8 11.15 -15.19 -11.03
N LYS A 9 10.68 -16.43 -11.25
CA LYS A 9 11.50 -17.50 -11.84
C LYS A 9 11.87 -17.20 -13.30
N GLN A 10 11.01 -16.46 -14.00
CA GLN A 10 11.17 -16.01 -15.38
C GLN A 10 10.59 -14.59 -15.50
N GLY A 11 11.25 -13.74 -16.26
CA GLY A 11 10.92 -12.31 -16.39
C GLY A 11 11.65 -11.42 -15.38
N THR A 12 11.33 -10.12 -15.39
CA THR A 12 11.91 -9.15 -14.46
C THR A 12 11.17 -9.14 -13.13
N ASP A 13 11.94 -9.04 -12.04
CA ASP A 13 11.42 -8.77 -10.71
C ASP A 13 10.52 -7.53 -10.71
N GLU A 14 9.52 -7.53 -9.84
CA GLU A 14 8.55 -6.44 -9.79
C GLU A 14 8.15 -6.10 -8.36
N ILE A 15 7.74 -4.86 -8.18
CA ILE A 15 7.26 -4.35 -6.91
C ILE A 15 5.77 -4.09 -7.08
N LYS A 16 4.94 -4.79 -6.31
CA LYS A 16 3.48 -4.71 -6.42
C LYS A 16 2.88 -3.93 -5.26
N LEU A 17 1.89 -3.10 -5.55
CA LEU A 17 1.17 -2.34 -4.54
C LEU A 17 0.48 -3.26 -3.52
N GLY A 18 -0.20 -4.31 -3.98
CA GLY A 18 -0.84 -5.29 -3.08
C GLY A 18 0.16 -6.01 -2.17
N ALA A 19 1.36 -6.34 -2.67
CA ALA A 19 2.40 -6.94 -1.85
C ALA A 19 2.93 -5.96 -0.78
N GLN A 20 3.03 -4.67 -1.13
CA GLN A 20 3.37 -3.61 -0.19
C GLN A 20 2.29 -3.45 0.90
N ALA A 21 1.02 -3.47 0.50
CA ALA A 21 -0.13 -3.42 1.41
C ALA A 21 -0.12 -4.60 2.40
N MET A 22 0.13 -5.82 1.90
CA MET A 22 0.22 -7.03 2.71
C MET A 22 1.32 -6.94 3.78
N LEU A 23 2.50 -6.42 3.44
CA LEU A 23 3.57 -6.21 4.43
C LEU A 23 3.14 -5.22 5.52
N ILE A 24 2.55 -4.08 5.13
CA ILE A 24 2.08 -3.05 6.08
C ILE A 24 1.04 -3.67 7.03
N LEU A 25 0.05 -4.37 6.48
CA LEU A 25 -1.02 -5.01 7.25
C LEU A 25 -0.48 -6.07 8.22
N ALA A 26 0.44 -6.92 7.75
CA ALA A 26 1.05 -7.97 8.56
C ALA A 26 1.85 -7.39 9.74
N LEU A 27 2.65 -6.34 9.52
CA LEU A 27 3.41 -5.69 10.59
C LEU A 27 2.51 -4.93 11.56
N CYS A 28 1.44 -4.30 11.06
CA CYS A 28 0.43 -3.68 11.93
C CYS A 28 -0.21 -4.73 12.85
N LYS A 29 -0.66 -5.85 12.27
CA LYS A 29 -1.32 -6.91 13.04
C LYS A 29 -0.37 -7.58 14.02
N TYR A 30 0.90 -7.79 13.63
CA TYR A 30 1.93 -8.30 14.51
C TYR A 30 2.05 -7.42 15.76
N GLN A 31 2.32 -6.12 15.58
CA GLN A 31 2.48 -5.20 16.71
C GLN A 31 1.19 -5.10 17.55
N GLU A 32 0.02 -5.13 16.94
CA GLU A 32 -1.27 -5.10 17.64
C GLU A 32 -1.43 -6.32 18.58
N VAL A 33 -1.07 -7.51 18.12
CA VAL A 33 -1.25 -8.78 18.87
C VAL A 33 -0.15 -8.99 19.89
N THR A 34 1.12 -8.79 19.51
CA THR A 34 2.27 -9.08 20.37
C THR A 34 2.62 -7.92 21.30
N LYS A 35 2.14 -6.71 21.00
CA LYS A 35 2.58 -5.44 21.59
C LYS A 35 4.07 -5.13 21.37
N ASP A 36 4.73 -5.86 20.47
CA ASP A 36 6.12 -5.63 20.10
C ASP A 36 6.22 -4.63 18.94
N ALA A 37 6.84 -3.48 19.23
CA ALA A 37 7.06 -2.40 18.27
C ALA A 37 8.42 -2.47 17.55
N SER A 38 9.17 -3.58 17.66
CA SER A 38 10.50 -3.75 17.06
C SER A 38 10.53 -3.51 15.54
N PHE A 39 9.40 -3.71 14.86
CA PHE A 39 9.28 -3.50 13.42
C PHE A 39 8.67 -2.15 13.03
N LEU A 40 8.30 -1.29 13.98
CA LEU A 40 7.63 0.00 13.68
C LEU A 40 8.43 0.85 12.69
N ARG A 41 9.76 0.90 12.83
CA ARG A 41 10.62 1.61 11.87
C ARG A 41 10.48 1.05 10.45
N ARG A 42 10.51 -0.27 10.29
CA ARG A 42 10.38 -0.93 8.98
C ARG A 42 8.98 -0.76 8.39
N LEU A 43 7.96 -0.80 9.24
CA LEU A 43 6.58 -0.50 8.87
C LEU A 43 6.44 0.93 8.32
N MET A 44 7.02 1.92 8.99
CA MET A 44 7.03 3.30 8.48
C MET A 44 7.87 3.45 7.20
N GLU A 45 8.98 2.72 7.07
CA GLU A 45 9.75 2.66 5.81
C GLU A 45 8.95 2.04 4.66
N ALA A 46 8.07 1.07 4.95
CA ALA A 46 7.16 0.45 3.99
C ALA A 46 6.00 1.39 3.62
N PHE A 47 5.44 2.13 4.57
CA PHE A 47 4.48 3.20 4.30
C PHE A 47 5.08 4.29 3.40
N ASN A 48 6.27 4.78 3.73
CA ASN A 48 6.92 5.84 2.95
C ASN A 48 7.20 5.41 1.50
N ALA A 49 7.35 4.11 1.23
CA ALA A 49 7.50 3.58 -0.12
C ALA A 49 6.21 3.65 -0.96
N VAL A 50 5.03 3.78 -0.34
CA VAL A 50 3.72 3.84 -1.03
C VAL A 50 3.63 5.08 -1.94
N VAL A 51 4.34 6.16 -1.62
CA VAL A 51 4.35 7.39 -2.45
C VAL A 51 4.83 7.14 -3.89
N PHE A 52 5.67 6.13 -4.12
CA PHE A 52 6.18 5.80 -5.46
C PHE A 52 5.13 5.18 -6.37
N PHE A 53 4.08 4.62 -5.78
CA PHE A 53 2.94 4.12 -6.52
C PHE A 53 1.94 5.25 -6.83
N ARG A 54 2.00 6.40 -6.16
CA ARG A 54 0.94 7.40 -6.23
C ARG A 54 0.97 8.17 -7.55
N GLN A 55 -0.18 8.31 -8.18
CA GLN A 55 -0.40 9.20 -9.32
C GLN A 55 -0.95 10.56 -8.88
N LYS A 56 -0.78 11.58 -9.73
CA LYS A 56 -1.35 12.93 -9.49
C LYS A 56 -2.88 12.93 -9.39
N SER A 57 -3.54 11.99 -10.07
CA SER A 57 -5.00 11.81 -10.07
C SER A 57 -5.58 11.37 -8.72
N GLY A 58 -4.74 10.89 -7.79
CA GLY A 58 -5.18 10.22 -6.57
C GLY A 58 -5.26 8.70 -6.69
N ARG A 59 -5.06 8.15 -7.90
CA ARG A 59 -4.92 6.71 -8.11
C ARG A 59 -3.52 6.21 -7.74
N TYR A 60 -3.33 4.90 -7.79
CA TYR A 60 -2.03 4.25 -7.74
C TYR A 60 -1.66 3.56 -9.06
N ASN A 61 -0.37 3.51 -9.38
CA ASN A 61 0.24 2.51 -10.24
C ASN A 61 0.28 1.18 -9.48
N HIS A 62 -0.02 0.07 -10.15
CA HIS A 62 -0.15 -1.22 -9.46
C HIS A 62 1.17 -1.95 -9.37
N VAL A 63 2.04 -1.75 -10.36
CA VAL A 63 3.33 -2.44 -10.44
C VAL A 63 4.41 -1.48 -10.89
N LEU A 64 5.53 -1.49 -10.16
CA LEU A 64 6.77 -0.81 -10.50
C LEU A 64 7.83 -1.84 -10.89
N ASN A 65 8.75 -1.42 -11.77
CA ASN A 65 10.03 -2.10 -11.93
C ASN A 65 10.89 -1.86 -10.68
N THR A 66 11.98 -2.62 -10.53
CA THR A 66 12.90 -2.48 -9.40
C THR A 66 13.67 -1.16 -9.39
N ASP A 67 13.72 -0.45 -10.51
CA ASP A 67 14.23 0.93 -10.63
C ASP A 67 13.16 2.00 -10.35
N LEU A 68 11.97 1.58 -9.89
CA LEU A 68 10.82 2.41 -9.54
C LEU A 68 10.12 3.08 -10.74
N THR A 69 10.49 2.73 -11.97
CA THR A 69 9.70 3.10 -13.15
C THR A 69 8.37 2.35 -13.17
N VAL A 70 7.33 2.98 -13.72
CA VAL A 70 6.01 2.36 -13.82
C VAL A 70 6.08 1.17 -14.79
N LYS A 71 5.76 -0.02 -14.29
CA LYS A 71 5.65 -1.24 -15.11
C LYS A 71 4.21 -1.46 -15.55
N ASP A 72 3.26 -1.20 -14.65
CA ASP A 72 1.84 -1.36 -14.93
C ASP A 72 1.01 -0.41 -14.07
N GLU A 73 0.22 0.44 -14.73
CA GLU A 73 -0.70 1.34 -14.06
C GLU A 73 -1.90 0.59 -13.46
N PHE A 74 -2.31 -0.54 -14.04
CA PHE A 74 -3.47 -1.31 -13.58
C PHE A 74 -3.30 -2.81 -13.78
N ARG A 75 -3.11 -3.55 -12.69
CA ARG A 75 -2.99 -5.02 -12.75
C ARG A 75 -4.29 -5.74 -12.40
N ILE A 76 -5.00 -5.25 -11.38
CA ILE A 76 -6.19 -5.89 -10.82
C ILE A 76 -6.92 -4.88 -9.94
N ILE A 77 -8.24 -5.02 -9.85
CA ILE A 77 -9.12 -4.04 -9.23
C ILE A 77 -8.99 -3.90 -7.71
N TYR A 78 -8.39 -4.90 -7.04
CA TYR A 78 -8.39 -4.98 -5.57
C TYR A 78 -7.28 -4.16 -4.89
N TYR A 79 -6.30 -3.65 -5.65
CA TYR A 79 -5.10 -3.04 -5.04
C TYR A 79 -5.39 -1.71 -4.36
N GLU A 80 -6.35 -0.93 -4.88
CA GLU A 80 -6.81 0.30 -4.22
C GLU A 80 -7.47 0.00 -2.87
N GLY A 81 -8.30 -1.04 -2.78
CA GLY A 81 -8.92 -1.50 -1.53
C GLY A 81 -7.87 -2.02 -0.54
N GLU A 82 -7.01 -2.94 -0.98
CA GLU A 82 -5.94 -3.54 -0.17
C GLU A 82 -5.02 -2.48 0.47
N ILE A 83 -4.52 -1.51 -0.33
CA ILE A 83 -3.65 -0.47 0.23
C ILE A 83 -4.40 0.47 1.17
N THR A 84 -5.65 0.84 0.84
CA THR A 84 -6.46 1.74 1.67
C THR A 84 -6.75 1.09 3.02
N PHE A 85 -7.10 -0.20 3.04
CA PHE A 85 -7.29 -0.97 4.25
C PHE A 85 -6.00 -1.06 5.09
N ALA A 86 -4.86 -1.39 4.47
CA ALA A 86 -3.58 -1.46 5.17
C ALA A 86 -3.18 -0.11 5.79
N LEU A 87 -3.38 1.01 5.08
CA LEU A 87 -3.12 2.34 5.59
C LEU A 87 -4.07 2.74 6.73
N ALA A 88 -5.34 2.33 6.67
CA ALA A 88 -6.29 2.55 7.76
C ALA A 88 -5.85 1.82 9.05
N ARG A 89 -5.40 0.56 8.94
CA ARG A 89 -4.82 -0.19 10.07
C ARG A 89 -3.56 0.47 10.62
N LEU A 90 -2.69 0.98 9.74
CA LEU A 90 -1.49 1.72 10.15
C LEU A 90 -1.84 3.01 10.90
N TYR A 91 -2.86 3.74 10.42
CA TYR A 91 -3.31 4.95 11.10
C TYR A 91 -3.88 4.64 12.49
N GLU A 92 -4.70 3.60 12.63
CA GLU A 92 -5.19 3.17 13.94
C GLU A 92 -4.05 2.91 14.92
N LEU A 93 -3.00 2.22 14.45
CA LEU A 93 -1.83 1.87 15.25
C LEU A 93 -0.97 3.07 15.66
N THR A 94 -0.81 4.07 14.78
CA THR A 94 0.22 5.12 14.93
C THR A 94 -0.35 6.52 15.19
N GLN A 95 -1.60 6.76 14.82
CA GLN A 95 -2.23 8.09 14.76
C GLN A 95 -1.42 9.11 13.92
N ASP A 96 -0.62 8.63 12.97
CA ASP A 96 0.23 9.47 12.13
C ASP A 96 -0.61 10.27 11.11
N LYS A 97 -0.43 11.59 11.10
CA LYS A 97 -1.21 12.51 10.25
C LYS A 97 -0.92 12.34 8.75
N GLN A 98 0.27 11.91 8.37
CA GLN A 98 0.61 11.64 6.96
C GLN A 98 -0.10 10.38 6.47
N VAL A 99 -0.18 9.35 7.32
CA VAL A 99 -0.94 8.13 7.02
C VAL A 99 -2.42 8.49 6.85
N LEU A 100 -3.01 9.25 7.78
CA LEU A 100 -4.40 9.71 7.67
C LEU A 100 -4.65 10.48 6.37
N LYS A 101 -3.73 11.37 6.00
CA LYS A 101 -3.84 12.14 4.76
C LYS A 101 -3.92 11.20 3.55
N MET A 102 -3.05 10.19 3.48
CA MET A 102 -3.05 9.25 2.36
C MET A 102 -4.30 8.38 2.34
N VAL A 103 -4.80 7.92 3.50
CA VAL A 103 -6.08 7.20 3.62
C VAL A 103 -7.21 8.02 3.03
N LYS A 104 -7.36 9.28 3.45
CA LYS A 104 -8.41 10.18 2.93
C LYS A 104 -8.32 10.32 1.42
N GLN A 105 -7.13 10.61 0.90
CA GLN A 105 -6.95 10.78 -0.54
C GLN A 105 -7.25 9.50 -1.34
N SER A 106 -7.05 8.30 -0.78
CA SER A 106 -7.43 7.05 -1.44
C SER A 106 -8.93 6.82 -1.40
N LEU A 107 -9.57 7.08 -0.26
CA LEU A 107 -11.02 6.99 -0.12
C LEU A 107 -11.74 7.99 -1.03
N ASP A 108 -11.28 9.24 -1.09
CA ASP A 108 -11.82 10.27 -1.98
C ASP A 108 -11.77 9.77 -3.45
N PHE A 109 -10.62 9.25 -3.89
CA PHE A 109 -10.47 8.68 -5.23
C PHE A 109 -11.45 7.50 -5.48
N MET A 110 -11.57 6.59 -4.52
CA MET A 110 -12.47 5.43 -4.64
C MET A 110 -13.94 5.84 -4.72
N VAL A 111 -14.36 6.84 -3.94
CA VAL A 111 -15.73 7.40 -3.96
C VAL A 111 -15.99 8.07 -5.30
N ASP A 112 -15.09 8.95 -5.75
CA ASP A 112 -15.24 9.69 -7.02
C ASP A 112 -15.31 8.77 -8.25
N ASN A 113 -14.79 7.53 -8.14
CA ASN A 113 -14.75 6.56 -9.23
C ASN A 113 -15.68 5.35 -9.02
N ASP A 114 -16.60 5.40 -8.05
CA ASP A 114 -17.60 4.38 -7.77
C ASP A 114 -16.98 2.97 -7.60
N TYR A 115 -15.92 2.88 -6.78
CA TYR A 115 -15.27 1.62 -6.45
C TYR A 115 -16.14 0.73 -5.53
N GLY A 116 -17.13 1.31 -4.85
CA GLY A 116 -18.05 0.58 -3.98
C GLY A 116 -18.77 -0.57 -4.68
N LYS A 117 -19.04 -0.47 -6.00
CA LYS A 117 -19.68 -1.53 -6.79
C LYS A 117 -18.88 -2.84 -6.87
N TYR A 118 -17.58 -2.81 -6.55
CA TYR A 118 -16.73 -3.99 -6.58
C TYR A 118 -16.80 -4.82 -5.30
N HIS A 119 -17.51 -4.33 -4.27
CA HIS A 119 -17.69 -4.99 -2.96
C HIS A 119 -16.35 -5.47 -2.36
N ASP A 120 -15.32 -4.65 -2.55
CA ASP A 120 -13.97 -4.90 -2.08
C ASP A 120 -13.76 -4.35 -0.64
N HIS A 121 -12.55 -4.49 -0.11
CA HIS A 121 -12.11 -4.13 1.25
C HIS A 121 -12.44 -2.68 1.62
#